data_AF-A0A7C3L0I5-F1
#
_entry.id   AF-A0A7C3L0I5-F1
#
_cell.length_a   1.000
_cell.length_b   1.000
_cell.length_c   1.000
_cell.angle_alpha   90.00
_cell.angle_beta   90.00
_cell.angle_gamma   90.00
#
_symmetry.space_group_name_H-M   'P 1'
#
loop_
_entity.id
_entity.type
_entity.pdbx_description
1 polymer ?
#
loop_
_entity_poly.entity_id
_entity_poly.type
_entity_poly.pdbx_seq_one_letter_code
_entity_poly.pdbx_strand_id
1 'polypeptide(L)'
;MDQRNQFFIAHVFFLTALVFLLCAAVVVITRQRREWKPMLLALLPLSLIFLTAYLGKHWADAHQVVNIFYDGLMIYNTYYFWKVGQQLTFWFYILAVVSTALDFAMHFVIRPM
;
A
#
# COMPACT_ATOMS: atom_id res chain seq x y z
N MET A 1 -22.64 12.04 8.38
CA MET A 1 -22.31 11.07 7.32
C MET A 1 -22.73 9.70 7.83
N ASP A 2 -23.51 8.93 7.07
CA ASP A 2 -23.89 7.58 7.46
C ASP A 2 -22.66 6.68 7.64
N GLN A 3 -22.67 5.82 8.66
CA GLN A 3 -21.61 4.85 8.97
C GLN A 3 -21.28 3.96 7.75
N ARG A 4 -22.28 3.68 6.89
CA ARG A 4 -22.10 2.98 5.61
C ARG A 4 -21.24 3.75 4.59
N ASN A 5 -21.41 5.06 4.49
CA ASN A 5 -20.63 5.89 3.56
C ASN A 5 -19.17 5.98 4.00
N GLN A 6 -18.93 6.05 5.31
CA GLN A 6 -17.59 6.07 5.90
C GLN A 6 -16.84 4.76 5.66
N PHE A 7 -17.50 3.63 5.89
CA PHE A 7 -16.95 2.30 5.62
C PHE A 7 -16.64 2.13 4.13
N PHE A 8 -17.54 2.56 3.26
CA PHE A 8 -17.35 2.52 1.80
C PHE A 8 -16.14 3.35 1.36
N ILE A 9 -15.97 4.57 1.89
CA ILE A 9 -14.86 5.46 1.52
C ILE A 9 -13.49 4.88 1.92
N ALA A 10 -13.35 4.30 3.12
CA ALA A 10 -12.11 3.62 3.52
C ALA A 10 -11.78 2.43 2.59
N HIS A 11 -12.79 1.63 2.23
CA HIS A 11 -12.59 0.52 1.29
C HIS A 11 -12.18 0.98 -0.10
N VAL A 12 -12.64 2.16 -0.55
CA VAL A 12 -12.20 2.75 -1.82
C VAL A 12 -10.71 3.11 -1.76
N PHE A 13 -10.23 3.76 -0.71
CA PHE A 13 -8.82 4.13 -0.58
C PHE A 13 -7.89 2.91 -0.42
N PHE A 14 -8.33 1.91 0.33
CA PHE A 14 -7.65 0.61 0.38
C PHE A 14 -7.56 -0.04 -1.01
N LEU A 15 -8.66 -0.06 -1.76
CA LEU A 15 -8.70 -0.62 -3.11
C LEU A 15 -7.80 0.17 -4.08
N THR A 16 -7.77 1.50 -4.00
CA THR A 16 -6.89 2.30 -4.86
C THR A 16 -5.42 2.02 -4.56
N ALA A 17 -5.04 1.90 -3.28
CA ALA A 17 -3.68 1.52 -2.89
C ALA A 17 -3.29 0.15 -3.48
N LEU A 18 -4.19 -0.84 -3.39
CA LEU A 18 -3.99 -2.17 -3.96
C LEU A 18 -3.80 -2.12 -5.49
N VAL A 19 -4.63 -1.35 -6.20
CA VAL A 19 -4.53 -1.21 -7.66
C VAL A 19 -3.18 -0.62 -8.06
N PHE A 20 -2.71 0.43 -7.40
CA PHE A 20 -1.42 1.03 -7.73
C PHE A 20 -0.24 0.09 -7.43
N LEU A 21 -0.30 -0.67 -6.34
CA LEU A 21 0.70 -1.72 -6.06
C LEU A 21 0.70 -2.83 -7.11
N LEU A 22 -0.47 -3.28 -7.56
CA LEU A 22 -0.59 -4.25 -8.65
C LEU A 22 0.00 -3.70 -9.95
N CYS A 23 -0.29 -2.44 -10.30
CA CYS A 23 0.30 -1.77 -11.46
C CYS A 23 1.83 -1.71 -11.35
N ALA A 24 2.37 -1.31 -10.19
CA ALA A 24 3.81 -1.30 -9.95
C ALA A 24 4.44 -2.70 -10.14
N ALA A 25 3.80 -3.74 -9.60
CA ALA A 25 4.27 -5.11 -9.73
C ALA A 25 4.20 -5.64 -11.16
N VAL A 26 3.14 -5.34 -11.91
CA VAL A 26 3.05 -5.70 -13.33
C VAL A 26 4.17 -5.03 -14.13
N VAL A 27 4.45 -3.75 -13.89
CA VAL A 27 5.56 -3.04 -14.56
C VAL A 27 6.91 -3.68 -14.23
N VAL A 28 7.16 -3.99 -12.96
CA VAL A 28 8.41 -4.64 -12.55
C VAL A 28 8.55 -6.04 -13.12
N ILE A 29 7.50 -6.86 -13.08
CA ILE A 29 7.51 -8.23 -13.63
C ILE A 29 7.72 -8.22 -15.14
N THR A 30 7.11 -7.27 -15.86
CA THR A 30 7.23 -7.18 -17.32
C THR A 30 8.58 -6.63 -17.77
N ARG A 31 9.12 -5.63 -17.06
CA ARG A 31 10.38 -4.95 -17.48
C ARG A 31 11.64 -5.50 -16.83
N GLN A 32 11.53 -6.11 -15.65
CA GLN A 32 12.67 -6.49 -14.82
C GLN A 32 12.61 -7.92 -14.31
N ARG A 33 11.96 -8.83 -15.05
CA ARG A 33 11.78 -10.24 -14.68
C ARG A 33 13.07 -10.99 -14.30
N ARG A 34 14.23 -10.52 -14.77
CA ARG A 34 15.53 -11.15 -14.52
C ARG A 34 16.23 -10.62 -13.26
N GLU A 35 15.76 -9.52 -12.70
CA GLU A 35 16.35 -8.91 -11.50
C GLU A 35 15.54 -9.28 -10.26
N TRP A 36 16.12 -10.08 -9.38
CA TRP A 36 15.44 -10.58 -8.18
C TRP A 36 15.09 -9.45 -7.19
N LYS A 37 15.94 -8.43 -7.09
CA LYS A 37 15.78 -7.31 -6.13
C LYS A 37 14.52 -6.47 -6.40
N PRO A 38 14.30 -5.89 -7.59
CA PRO A 38 13.07 -5.14 -7.86
C PRO A 38 11.83 -6.04 -7.78
N MET A 39 11.91 -7.31 -8.20
CA MET A 39 10.80 -8.26 -8.02
C MET A 39 10.40 -8.43 -6.56
N LEU A 40 11.37 -8.64 -5.66
CA LEU A 40 11.09 -8.74 -4.22
C LEU A 40 10.49 -7.45 -3.69
N LEU A 41 11.06 -6.30 -4.04
CA LEU A 41 10.55 -5.00 -3.60
C LEU A 41 9.12 -4.74 -4.12
N ALA A 42 8.77 -5.24 -5.30
CA ALA A 42 7.40 -5.14 -5.83
C ALA A 42 6.40 -6.08 -5.13
N LEU A 43 6.81 -7.31 -4.82
CA LEU A 43 5.92 -8.35 -4.29
C LEU A 43 5.71 -8.28 -2.78
N LEU A 44 6.70 -7.81 -2.01
CA LEU A 44 6.60 -7.72 -0.55
C LEU A 44 5.48 -6.77 -0.05
N PRO A 45 5.29 -5.55 -0.60
CA PRO A 45 4.17 -4.70 -0.22
C PRO A 45 2.82 -5.34 -0.57
N LEU A 46 2.77 -6.06 -1.70
CA LEU A 46 1.59 -6.80 -2.13
C LEU A 46 1.23 -7.94 -1.17
N SER A 47 2.20 -8.67 -0.62
CA SER A 47 1.87 -9.68 0.41
C SER A 47 1.48 -9.04 1.73
N LEU A 48 2.13 -7.94 2.11
CA LEU A 48 1.84 -7.21 3.33
C LEU A 48 0.45 -6.57 3.34
N ILE A 49 -0.06 -6.03 2.23
CA ILE A 49 -1.41 -5.43 2.20
C ILE A 49 -2.53 -6.47 2.44
N PHE A 50 -2.34 -7.72 1.99
CA PHE A 50 -3.28 -8.80 2.33
C PHE A 50 -3.13 -9.24 3.79
N LEU A 51 -1.89 -9.26 4.30
CA LEU A 51 -1.63 -9.61 5.69
C LEU A 51 -2.21 -8.56 6.64
N THR A 52 -2.08 -7.26 6.35
CA THR A 52 -2.68 -6.18 7.14
C THR A 52 -4.20 -6.29 7.12
N ALA A 53 -4.82 -6.56 5.97
CA ALA A 53 -6.28 -6.78 5.88
C ALA A 53 -6.75 -7.98 6.71
N TYR A 54 -6.03 -9.10 6.67
CA TYR A 54 -6.34 -10.28 7.49
C TYR A 54 -6.18 -9.99 8.99
N LEU A 55 -5.05 -9.41 9.39
CA LEU A 55 -4.78 -9.09 10.79
C LEU A 55 -5.73 -8.03 11.34
N GLY A 56 -6.16 -7.07 10.53
CA GLY A 56 -7.11 -6.04 10.94
C GLY A 56 -8.44 -6.61 11.44
N LYS A 57 -8.81 -7.81 10.96
CA LYS A 57 -10.00 -8.53 11.40
C LYS A 57 -9.80 -9.36 12.67
N HIS A 58 -8.59 -9.90 12.87
CA HIS A 58 -8.35 -10.92 13.90
C HIS A 58 -7.55 -10.40 15.09
N TRP A 59 -6.52 -9.58 14.87
CA TRP A 59 -5.58 -9.11 15.90
C TRP A 59 -5.18 -7.65 15.65
N ALA A 60 -5.82 -6.71 16.36
CA ALA A 60 -5.60 -5.27 16.18
C ALA A 60 -4.16 -4.82 16.48
N ASP A 61 -3.51 -5.39 17.49
CA ASP A 61 -2.12 -5.04 17.85
C ASP A 61 -1.14 -5.47 16.77
N ALA A 62 -1.28 -6.71 16.27
CA ALA A 62 -0.47 -7.22 15.18
C ALA A 62 -0.72 -6.45 13.87
N HIS A 63 -1.97 -6.04 13.62
CA HIS A 63 -2.31 -5.20 12.47
C HIS A 63 -1.53 -3.88 12.48
N GLN A 64 -1.48 -3.16 13.61
CA GLN A 64 -0.74 -1.89 13.70
C GLN A 64 0.76 -2.08 13.42
N VAL A 65 1.37 -3.12 14.00
CA VAL A 65 2.80 -3.41 13.80
C VAL A 65 3.08 -3.68 12.31
N VAL A 66 2.30 -4.55 11.68
CA VAL A 66 2.49 -4.87 10.25
C VAL A 66 2.23 -3.67 9.36
N ASN A 67 1.29 -2.80 9.73
CA ASN A 67 1.00 -1.59 8.95
C ASN A 67 2.19 -0.60 8.96
N ILE A 68 2.87 -0.44 10.09
CA ILE A 68 4.10 0.39 10.18
C ILE A 68 5.20 -0.17 9.26
N PHE A 69 5.40 -1.49 9.25
CA PHE A 69 6.38 -2.12 8.34
C PHE A 69 5.98 -1.95 6.87
N TYR A 70 4.68 -2.07 6.56
CA TYR A 70 4.15 -1.88 5.23
C TYR A 70 4.36 -0.45 4.73
N ASP A 71 4.02 0.56 5.53
CA ASP A 71 4.21 1.98 5.18
C ASP A 71 5.69 2.31 4.98
N GLY A 72 6.54 1.86 5.91
CA GLY A 72 7.99 2.03 5.81
C GLY A 72 8.57 1.39 4.54
N LEU A 73 8.08 0.20 4.17
CA LEU A 73 8.48 -0.48 2.95
C LEU A 73 8.01 0.27 1.70
N MET A 74 6.78 0.79 1.68
CA MET A 74 6.30 1.57 0.54
C MET A 74 7.13 2.84 0.33
N ILE A 75 7.46 3.57 1.41
CA ILE A 75 8.32 4.75 1.34
C ILE A 75 9.72 4.38 0.84
N TYR A 76 10.29 3.29 1.36
CA TYR A 76 11.58 2.79 0.91
C TYR A 76 11.57 2.41 -0.58
N ASN A 77 10.52 1.75 -1.05
CA ASN A 77 10.35 1.39 -2.46
C ASN A 77 10.22 2.62 -3.35
N THR A 78 9.45 3.63 -2.94
CA THR A 78 9.38 4.93 -3.63
C THR A 78 10.77 5.51 -3.82
N TYR A 79 11.56 5.59 -2.75
CA TYR A 79 12.93 6.09 -2.81
C TYR A 79 13.83 5.24 -3.70
N TYR A 80 13.74 3.91 -3.59
CA TYR A 80 14.53 2.99 -4.42
C TYR A 80 14.24 3.18 -5.91
N PHE A 81 12.97 3.13 -6.32
CA PHE A 81 12.57 3.24 -7.73
C PHE A 81 12.82 4.64 -8.30
N TRP A 82 12.77 5.69 -7.47
CA TRP A 82 13.26 7.01 -7.83
C TRP A 82 14.76 7.00 -8.14
N LYS A 83 15.56 6.43 -7.23
CA LYS A 83 17.03 6.39 -7.35
C LYS A 83 17.50 5.59 -8.56
N VAL A 84 16.81 4.51 -8.93
CA VAL A 84 17.14 3.71 -10.12
C VAL A 84 16.53 4.24 -11.43
N GLY A 85 15.91 5.43 -11.40
CA GLY A 85 15.38 6.09 -12.60
C GLY A 85 14.09 5.50 -13.16
N GLN A 86 13.39 4.64 -12.42
CA GLN A 86 12.13 4.04 -12.86
C GLN A 86 10.94 4.91 -12.52
N GLN A 87 10.74 5.96 -13.31
CA GLN A 87 9.71 6.97 -13.04
C GLN A 87 8.29 6.39 -12.96
N LEU A 88 7.91 5.45 -13.85
CA LEU A 88 6.56 4.88 -13.85
C LEU A 88 6.26 4.10 -12.55
N THR A 89 7.17 3.20 -12.15
CA THR A 89 7.05 2.43 -10.91
C THR A 89 7.05 3.35 -9.69
N PHE A 90 7.92 4.36 -9.69
CA PHE A 90 7.98 5.40 -8.67
C PHE A 90 6.64 6.13 -8.51
N TRP A 91 6.00 6.57 -9.60
CA TRP A 91 4.71 7.24 -9.54
C TRP A 91 3.61 6.34 -8.97
N PHE A 92 3.59 5.06 -9.32
CA PHE A 92 2.64 4.12 -8.73
C PHE A 92 2.85 3.96 -7.22
N TYR A 93 4.09 3.92 -6.74
CA TYR A 93 4.36 3.90 -5.29
C TYR A 93 3.97 5.21 -4.60
N ILE A 94 4.19 6.37 -5.20
CA ILE A 94 3.68 7.65 -4.66
C ILE A 94 2.16 7.59 -4.52
N LEU A 95 1.44 7.15 -5.54
CA LEU A 95 -0.02 7.08 -5.50
C LEU A 95 -0.53 6.07 -4.47
N ALA A 96 0.18 4.96 -4.26
CA ALA A 96 -0.11 4.00 -3.20
C ALA A 96 0.11 4.61 -1.80
N VAL A 97 1.23 5.33 -1.59
CA VAL A 97 1.54 6.05 -0.34
C VAL A 97 0.49 7.12 -0.05
N VAL A 98 0.07 7.89 -1.06
CA VAL A 98 -0.98 8.90 -0.90
C VAL A 98 -2.32 8.24 -0.56
N SER A 99 -2.68 7.15 -1.24
CA SER A 99 -3.93 6.43 -0.99
C SER A 99 -4.00 5.88 0.44
N THR A 100 -2.91 5.30 0.94
CA THR A 100 -2.81 4.77 2.31
C THR A 100 -2.81 5.87 3.36
N ALA A 101 -2.13 6.99 3.11
CA ALA A 101 -2.19 8.15 4.00
C ALA A 101 -3.61 8.74 4.08
N LEU A 102 -4.34 8.79 2.96
CA LEU A 102 -5.74 9.21 2.94
C LEU A 102 -6.65 8.21 3.66
N ASP A 103 -6.43 6.92 3.49
CA ASP A 103 -7.17 5.86 4.21
C ASP A 103 -7.01 6.02 5.74
N PHE A 104 -5.77 6.21 6.21
CA PHE A 104 -5.49 6.51 7.60
C PHE A 104 -6.15 7.80 8.09
N ALA A 105 -6.03 8.89 7.33
CA ALA A 105 -6.64 10.17 7.68
C ALA A 105 -8.16 10.06 7.81
N MET A 106 -8.79 9.31 6.91
CA MET A 106 -10.23 9.02 6.99
C MET A 106 -10.56 8.22 8.24
N HIS A 107 -9.77 7.21 8.61
CA HIS A 107 -9.98 6.48 9.87
C HIS A 107 -9.85 7.36 11.12
N PHE A 108 -8.99 8.38 11.11
CA PHE A 108 -8.92 9.37 12.20
C PHE A 108 -10.16 10.28 12.25
N VAL A 109 -10.67 10.73 11.10
CA VAL A 109 -11.88 11.57 11.01
C VAL A 109 -13.15 10.77 11.36
N ILE A 110 -13.16 9.48 11.07
CA ILE A 110 -14.32 8.59 11.22
C ILE A 110 -14.39 7.93 12.61
N ARG A 111 -13.31 7.90 13.39
CA ARG A 111 -13.32 7.26 14.72
C ARG A 111 -14.46 7.84 15.56
N PRO A 112 -15.44 7.02 16.00
CA PRO A 112 -16.35 7.46 17.04
C PRO A 112 -15.49 7.66 18.30
N MET A 113 -15.60 8.84 18.92
CA MET A 113 -15.23 8.99 20.33
C MET A 113 -16.04 8.00 21.17
#